data_AF-A0A9D1MUY3-F1
#
_entry.id   AF-A0A9D1MUY3-F1
#
_cell.length_a   1.000
_cell.length_b   1.000
_cell.length_c   1.000
_cell.angle_alpha   90.00
_cell.angle_beta   90.00
_cell.angle_gamma   90.00
#
_symmetry.space_group_name_H-M   'P 1'
#
loop_
_entity.id
_entity.type
_entity.pdbx_description
1 polymer ?
#
loop_
_entity_poly.entity_id
_entity_poly.type
_entity_poly.pdbx_seq_one_letter_code
_entity_poly.pdbx_strand_id
1 'polypeptide(L)'
;MNQAKIFSMPLWGPYSKKYMGITRIIDKKPETGARFDVSVHPTIWNSNCPVPNVTTPSGYHPWRCAKDYSFYSCRHELMWKDQVTADVSYSKLGEESYLIRCAMQNNTSLAQSLVLNVFAAMELPEAVHTEAVLPEKCDFINAVDYTAYAYAVTRPWDEQNPDGMEKGVFLDGAFTGRKGLGDRIDNKHVHFLHLKPFGCEKGDKVTYRLHLQHTYAHPVVTVRYKSVTHESALFTYGEKEIAFPAVNGFGTVSFDLADTNTLTLTACGKGGVDLDFLAV
;
A
#
# COMPACT_ATOMS: atom_id res chain seq x y z
N MET A 1 -6.87 -21.35 -19.35
CA MET A 1 -7.54 -20.63 -18.24
C MET A 1 -7.72 -19.19 -18.70
N ASN A 2 -8.96 -18.70 -18.73
CA ASN A 2 -9.24 -17.30 -19.00
C ASN A 2 -8.53 -16.46 -17.93
N GLN A 3 -7.50 -15.69 -18.32
CA GLN A 3 -7.06 -14.55 -17.53
C GLN A 3 -8.30 -13.68 -17.36
N ALA A 4 -8.88 -13.66 -16.15
CA ALA A 4 -9.83 -12.63 -15.79
C ALA A 4 -9.15 -11.30 -16.16
N LYS A 5 -9.82 -10.47 -16.97
CA LYS A 5 -9.35 -9.11 -17.24
C LYS A 5 -9.12 -8.47 -15.89
N ILE A 6 -7.84 -8.37 -15.49
CA ILE A 6 -7.44 -7.53 -14.37
C ILE A 6 -7.96 -6.16 -14.77
N PHE A 7 -8.88 -5.61 -13.96
CA PHE A 7 -9.35 -4.25 -14.15
C PHE A 7 -8.12 -3.35 -13.99
N SER A 8 -7.51 -2.96 -15.11
CA SER A 8 -6.39 -2.03 -15.11
C SER A 8 -6.98 -0.64 -14.94
N MET A 9 -6.78 -0.07 -13.75
CA MET A 9 -7.12 1.33 -13.52
C MET A 9 -6.30 2.20 -14.50
N PRO A 10 -6.91 3.25 -15.10
CA PRO A 10 -6.15 4.19 -15.92
C PRO A 10 -4.95 4.77 -15.15
N LEU A 11 -3.82 5.02 -15.81
CA LEU A 11 -2.65 5.61 -15.15
C LEU A 11 -2.89 7.04 -14.64
N TRP A 12 -3.89 7.71 -15.20
CA TRP A 12 -4.31 9.06 -14.83
C TRP A 12 -5.69 9.05 -14.18
N GLY A 13 -5.85 9.77 -13.08
CA GLY A 13 -7.13 9.83 -12.36
C GLY A 13 -7.01 10.53 -11.01
N PRO A 14 -8.11 10.71 -10.27
CA PRO A 14 -8.11 11.37 -8.97
C PRO A 14 -7.65 10.41 -7.84
N TYR A 15 -6.39 9.96 -7.91
CA TYR A 15 -5.87 8.90 -7.01
C TYR A 15 -5.17 9.42 -5.75
N SER A 16 -4.98 10.75 -5.62
CA SER A 16 -4.35 11.31 -4.44
C SER A 16 -5.15 10.97 -3.18
N LYS A 17 -4.43 10.59 -2.11
CA LYS A 17 -5.02 10.35 -0.78
C LYS A 17 -5.02 11.61 0.11
N LYS A 18 -4.50 12.75 -0.40
CA LYS A 18 -4.33 13.99 0.36
C LYS A 18 -5.21 15.12 -0.18
N TYR A 19 -5.09 15.43 -1.47
CA TYR A 19 -5.74 16.60 -2.06
C TYR A 19 -6.45 16.26 -3.37
N MET A 20 -7.62 16.84 -3.60
CA MET A 20 -8.38 16.66 -4.83
C MET A 20 -7.60 17.23 -6.00
N GLY A 21 -7.47 16.43 -7.04
CA GLY A 21 -6.63 16.78 -8.17
C GLY A 21 -6.60 15.70 -9.23
N ILE A 22 -5.57 15.77 -10.05
CA ILE A 22 -5.20 14.73 -10.99
C ILE A 22 -3.88 14.10 -10.59
N THR A 23 -3.83 12.79 -10.65
CA THR A 23 -2.65 11.98 -10.35
C THR A 23 -2.25 11.18 -11.57
N ARG A 24 -0.93 11.07 -11.81
CA ARG A 24 -0.31 10.08 -12.69
C ARG A 24 0.44 9.03 -11.88
N ILE A 25 -0.04 7.79 -11.90
CA ILE A 25 0.64 6.62 -11.30
C ILE A 25 1.92 6.35 -12.09
N ILE A 26 3.08 6.12 -11.47
CA ILE A 26 4.33 5.82 -12.19
C ILE A 26 4.43 4.32 -12.50
N ASP A 27 4.12 3.97 -13.75
CA ASP A 27 4.07 2.59 -14.26
C ASP A 27 5.43 1.98 -14.60
N LYS A 28 6.47 2.80 -14.73
CA LYS A 28 7.85 2.32 -14.96
C LYS A 28 8.50 1.68 -13.73
N LYS A 29 7.95 1.95 -12.54
CA LYS A 29 8.42 1.47 -11.23
C LYS A 29 7.24 1.17 -10.30
N PRO A 30 6.32 0.26 -10.70
CA PRO A 30 5.06 0.03 -9.97
C PRO A 30 5.29 -0.43 -8.53
N GLU A 31 6.40 -1.12 -8.26
CA GLU A 31 6.83 -1.57 -6.93
C GLU A 31 7.07 -0.42 -5.95
N THR A 32 7.39 0.77 -6.46
CA THR A 32 7.62 1.94 -5.61
C THR A 32 6.34 2.59 -5.12
N GLY A 33 5.21 2.34 -5.78
CA GLY A 33 3.95 3.05 -5.55
C GLY A 33 4.03 4.56 -5.82
N ALA A 34 5.06 5.01 -6.57
CA ALA A 34 5.26 6.43 -6.85
C ALA A 34 4.14 7.01 -7.71
N ARG A 35 3.81 8.28 -7.47
CA ARG A 35 2.82 9.02 -8.26
C ARG A 35 3.18 10.49 -8.38
N PHE A 36 2.75 11.12 -9.47
CA PHE A 36 2.80 12.56 -9.65
C PHE A 36 1.42 13.16 -9.41
N ASP A 37 1.27 13.93 -8.34
CA ASP A 37 -0.01 14.55 -7.96
C ASP A 37 0.01 16.02 -8.36
N VAL A 38 -1.08 16.48 -8.99
CA VAL A 38 -1.35 17.89 -9.29
C VAL A 38 -2.70 18.28 -8.70
N SER A 39 -2.69 19.22 -7.77
CA SER A 39 -3.87 19.74 -7.08
C SER A 39 -4.10 21.20 -7.44
N VAL A 40 -5.37 21.60 -7.55
CA VAL A 40 -5.77 22.98 -7.81
C VAL A 40 -6.59 23.49 -6.64
N HIS A 41 -6.20 24.66 -6.12
CA HIS A 41 -6.82 25.30 -4.97
C HIS A 41 -7.23 26.72 -5.32
N PRO A 42 -8.46 26.90 -5.85
CA PRO A 42 -9.03 28.22 -6.05
C PRO A 42 -9.39 28.83 -4.70
N THR A 43 -9.08 30.11 -4.50
CA THR A 43 -9.36 30.84 -3.25
C THR A 43 -9.77 32.28 -3.51
N ILE A 44 -10.37 32.90 -2.49
CA ILE A 44 -10.47 34.36 -2.40
C ILE A 44 -9.19 34.88 -1.74
N TRP A 45 -8.64 35.99 -2.25
CA TRP A 45 -7.44 36.61 -1.70
C TRP A 45 -7.64 36.94 -0.20
N ASN A 46 -6.65 36.61 0.64
CA ASN A 46 -6.71 36.80 2.10
C ASN A 46 -7.92 36.17 2.80
N SER A 47 -8.40 35.02 2.32
CA SER A 47 -9.51 34.28 2.93
C SER A 47 -9.06 32.99 3.61
N ASN A 48 -9.98 32.33 4.30
CA ASN A 48 -9.79 31.04 4.98
C ASN A 48 -10.29 29.85 4.15
N CYS A 49 -10.31 29.94 2.81
CA CYS A 49 -10.73 28.83 1.95
C CYS A 49 -9.86 27.58 2.24
N PRO A 50 -10.44 26.46 2.72
CA PRO A 50 -9.68 25.27 3.03
C PRO A 50 -9.04 24.67 1.77
N VAL A 51 -7.88 24.03 1.93
CA VAL A 51 -7.29 23.20 0.87
C VAL A 51 -8.20 22.01 0.58
N PRO A 52 -8.37 21.57 -0.68
CA PRO A 52 -9.35 20.56 -1.05
C PRO A 52 -8.89 19.16 -0.62
N ASN A 53 -8.93 18.91 0.69
CA ASN A 53 -8.48 17.68 1.32
C ASN A 53 -9.51 16.56 1.11
N VAL A 54 -9.08 15.40 0.61
CA VAL A 54 -10.00 14.30 0.26
C VAL A 54 -10.46 13.46 1.45
N THR A 55 -9.87 13.66 2.64
CA THR A 55 -10.21 12.91 3.86
C THR A 55 -10.96 13.75 4.89
N THR A 56 -11.09 15.06 4.67
CA THR A 56 -11.82 15.97 5.56
C THR A 56 -12.72 16.94 4.80
N PRO A 57 -13.84 17.40 5.40
CA PRO A 57 -14.70 18.40 4.78
C PRO A 57 -13.92 19.67 4.45
N SER A 58 -13.84 20.01 3.17
CA SER A 58 -12.97 21.09 2.67
C SER A 58 -13.59 21.93 1.54
N GLY A 59 -14.92 22.06 1.53
CA GLY A 59 -15.63 22.98 0.64
C GLY A 59 -15.50 22.70 -0.86
N TYR A 60 -15.06 21.50 -1.25
CA TYR A 60 -15.11 21.02 -2.62
C TYR A 60 -16.10 19.86 -2.75
N HIS A 61 -16.77 19.79 -3.89
CA HIS A 61 -17.85 18.84 -4.14
C HIS A 61 -17.65 18.21 -5.52
N PRO A 62 -17.31 16.91 -5.61
CA PRO A 62 -17.30 16.17 -6.87
C PRO A 62 -18.67 16.29 -7.57
N TRP A 63 -18.66 16.54 -8.87
CA TRP A 63 -19.88 16.87 -9.63
C TRP A 63 -20.17 15.87 -10.74
N ARG A 64 -19.21 15.67 -11.65
CA ARG A 64 -19.33 14.74 -12.79
C ARG A 64 -18.05 13.93 -12.92
N CYS A 65 -18.16 12.67 -13.31
CA CYS A 65 -17.03 11.79 -13.55
C CYS A 65 -17.37 10.79 -14.67
N ALA A 66 -16.51 10.71 -15.69
CA ALA A 66 -16.55 9.68 -16.71
C ALA A 66 -15.99 8.36 -16.14
N LYS A 67 -16.54 7.23 -16.59
CA LYS A 67 -16.15 5.89 -16.08
C LYS A 67 -14.68 5.55 -16.31
N ASP A 68 -14.06 6.15 -17.31
CA ASP A 68 -12.67 5.94 -17.72
C ASP A 68 -11.72 7.04 -17.21
N TYR A 69 -12.20 7.93 -16.34
CA TYR A 69 -11.49 9.11 -15.84
C TYR A 69 -10.98 10.09 -16.91
N SER A 70 -11.45 9.97 -18.16
CA SER A 70 -11.15 10.93 -19.23
C SER A 70 -11.68 12.33 -18.92
N PHE A 71 -12.72 12.42 -18.08
CA PHE A 71 -13.28 13.68 -17.61
C PHE A 71 -13.77 13.55 -16.16
N TYR A 72 -13.46 14.52 -15.32
CA TYR A 72 -14.14 14.71 -14.05
C TYR A 72 -14.08 16.17 -13.60
N SER A 73 -14.98 16.54 -12.68
CA SER A 73 -15.10 17.91 -12.20
C SER A 73 -15.55 17.97 -10.75
N CYS A 74 -15.17 19.06 -10.10
CA CYS A 74 -15.61 19.42 -8.75
C CYS A 74 -15.92 20.91 -8.68
N ARG A 75 -16.90 21.26 -7.85
CA ARG A 75 -17.21 22.64 -7.48
C ARG A 75 -16.55 22.96 -6.15
N HIS A 76 -15.83 24.07 -6.09
CA HIS A 76 -15.35 24.66 -4.84
C HIS A 76 -16.31 25.78 -4.43
N GLU A 77 -16.91 25.66 -3.26
CA GLU A 77 -17.69 26.73 -2.63
C GLU A 77 -16.71 27.65 -1.89
N LEU A 78 -16.39 28.81 -2.48
CA LEU A 78 -15.48 29.78 -1.88
C LEU A 78 -16.22 30.72 -0.92
N MET A 79 -17.49 31.01 -1.23
CA MET A 79 -18.45 31.63 -0.31
C MET A 79 -19.78 30.90 -0.39
N TRP A 80 -20.38 30.69 0.77
CA TRP A 80 -21.68 30.04 0.98
C TRP A 80 -22.77 30.54 0.01
N LYS A 81 -23.74 29.66 -0.29
CA LYS A 81 -24.91 29.98 -1.14
C LYS A 81 -24.54 30.41 -2.55
N ASP A 82 -23.52 29.77 -3.13
CA ASP A 82 -23.04 30.04 -4.48
C ASP A 82 -22.67 31.52 -4.73
N GLN A 83 -22.35 32.28 -3.67
CA GLN A 83 -21.96 33.69 -3.79
C GLN A 83 -20.66 33.84 -4.56
N VAL A 84 -19.70 32.96 -4.29
CA VAL A 84 -18.45 32.83 -5.05
C VAL A 84 -18.14 31.35 -5.18
N THR A 85 -17.98 30.88 -6.42
CA THR A 85 -17.70 29.48 -6.72
C THR A 85 -16.54 29.34 -7.70
N ALA A 86 -15.90 28.17 -7.68
CA ALA A 86 -14.95 27.78 -8.70
C ALA A 86 -15.22 26.34 -9.17
N ASP A 87 -15.61 26.19 -10.43
CA ASP A 87 -15.81 24.89 -11.06
C ASP A 87 -14.51 24.45 -11.72
N VAL A 88 -13.87 23.43 -11.14
CA VAL A 88 -12.64 22.83 -11.64
C VAL A 88 -12.97 21.55 -12.39
N SER A 89 -12.38 21.38 -13.56
CA SER A 89 -12.54 20.19 -14.39
C SER A 89 -11.22 19.72 -14.96
N TYR A 90 -11.10 18.41 -15.09
CA TYR A 90 -9.94 17.68 -15.59
C TYR A 90 -10.39 16.93 -16.82
N SER A 91 -9.76 17.20 -17.96
CA SER A 91 -10.13 16.60 -19.25
C SER A 91 -8.89 16.03 -19.92
N LYS A 92 -8.95 14.77 -20.37
CA LYS A 92 -7.88 14.15 -21.14
C LYS A 92 -7.75 14.86 -22.49
N LEU A 93 -6.54 15.30 -22.82
CA LEU A 93 -6.19 15.84 -24.14
C LEU A 93 -5.44 14.81 -24.99
N GLY A 94 -4.62 13.99 -24.35
CA GLY A 94 -3.82 12.93 -24.97
C GLY A 94 -3.42 11.88 -23.94
N GLU A 95 -2.44 11.04 -24.26
CA GLU A 95 -2.01 9.96 -23.35
C GLU A 95 -1.31 10.49 -22.08
N GLU A 96 -0.45 11.51 -22.24
CA GLU A 96 0.33 12.12 -21.15
C GLU A 96 -0.01 13.61 -20.95
N SER A 97 -1.16 14.06 -21.46
CA SER A 97 -1.58 15.45 -21.37
C SER A 97 -3.05 15.59 -20.94
N TYR A 98 -3.25 16.46 -19.94
CA TYR A 98 -4.55 16.77 -19.37
C TYR A 98 -4.75 18.28 -19.28
N LEU A 99 -5.96 18.72 -19.57
CA LEU A 99 -6.42 20.08 -19.35
C LEU A 99 -7.04 20.19 -17.97
N ILE A 100 -6.54 21.14 -17.18
CA ILE A 100 -7.22 21.59 -15.96
C ILE A 100 -7.87 22.93 -16.25
N ARG A 101 -9.20 22.97 -16.26
CA ARG A 101 -9.98 24.21 -16.44
C ARG A 101 -10.60 24.60 -15.11
N CYS A 102 -10.36 25.83 -14.67
CA CYS A 102 -11.02 26.45 -13.52
C CYS A 102 -11.90 27.61 -14.01
N ALA A 103 -13.20 27.52 -13.78
CA ALA A 103 -14.15 28.59 -14.06
C ALA A 103 -14.62 29.19 -12.74
N MET A 104 -14.23 30.44 -12.49
CA MET A 104 -14.57 31.15 -11.26
C MET A 104 -15.74 32.11 -11.51
N GLN A 105 -16.70 32.13 -10.59
CA GLN A 105 -17.88 32.97 -10.68
C GLN A 105 -18.05 33.78 -9.39
N ASN A 106 -18.28 35.09 -9.54
CA ASN A 106 -18.61 36.01 -8.45
C ASN A 106 -20.04 36.52 -8.67
N ASN A 107 -20.96 36.05 -7.84
CA ASN A 107 -22.37 36.45 -7.84
C ASN A 107 -22.67 37.49 -6.74
N THR A 108 -21.64 38.06 -6.11
CA THR A 108 -21.81 39.13 -5.14
C THR A 108 -21.95 40.49 -5.82
N SER A 109 -22.43 41.49 -5.09
CA SER A 109 -22.46 42.88 -5.56
C SER A 109 -21.09 43.58 -5.48
N LEU A 110 -20.07 42.92 -4.92
CA LEU A 110 -18.75 43.49 -4.69
C LEU A 110 -17.73 42.81 -5.61
N ALA A 111 -16.70 43.56 -6.00
CA ALA A 111 -15.54 42.95 -6.66
C ALA A 111 -14.83 42.01 -5.67
N GLN A 112 -14.51 40.81 -6.12
CA GLN A 112 -13.77 39.81 -5.35
C GLN A 112 -12.43 39.55 -6.05
N SER A 113 -11.35 39.56 -5.28
CA SER A 113 -10.03 39.15 -5.77
C SER A 113 -9.91 37.63 -5.63
N LEU A 114 -9.75 36.94 -6.74
CA LEU A 114 -9.67 35.48 -6.79
C LEU A 114 -8.27 35.03 -7.16
N VAL A 115 -7.83 33.92 -6.58
CA VAL A 115 -6.49 33.35 -6.76
C VAL A 115 -6.64 31.90 -7.16
N LEU A 116 -5.83 31.48 -8.14
CA LEU A 116 -5.70 30.08 -8.51
C LEU A 116 -4.33 29.57 -8.08
N ASN A 117 -4.29 28.74 -7.05
CA ASN A 117 -3.05 28.07 -6.64
C ASN A 117 -2.99 26.70 -7.31
N VAL A 118 -1.81 26.36 -7.85
CA VAL A 118 -1.55 25.05 -8.47
C VAL A 118 -0.36 24.44 -7.76
N PHE A 119 -0.55 23.23 -7.25
CA PHE A 119 0.48 22.48 -6.54
C PHE A 119 0.77 21.21 -7.31
N ALA A 120 2.05 20.88 -7.45
CA ALA A 120 2.49 19.64 -8.07
C ALA A 120 3.57 18.99 -7.21
N ALA A 121 3.49 17.68 -7.01
CA ALA A 121 4.44 16.94 -6.19
C ALA A 121 4.66 15.52 -6.73
N MET A 122 5.91 15.05 -6.60
CA MET A 122 6.21 13.63 -6.69
C MET A 122 6.01 13.01 -5.31
N GLU A 123 5.06 12.10 -5.22
CA GLU A 123 4.70 11.40 -4.00
C GLU A 123 5.27 9.99 -4.05
N LEU A 124 6.19 9.72 -3.13
CA LEU A 124 6.70 8.40 -2.82
C LEU A 124 6.04 7.95 -1.51
N PRO A 125 5.46 6.73 -1.43
CA PRO A 125 4.82 6.24 -0.21
C PRO A 125 5.72 6.28 1.02
N GLU A 126 7.02 6.05 0.83
CA GLU A 126 8.03 6.07 1.89
C GLU A 126 9.28 6.81 1.43
N ALA A 127 9.87 7.62 2.32
CA ALA A 127 11.10 8.35 2.05
C ALA A 127 12.34 7.46 2.08
N VAL A 128 12.25 6.30 2.74
CA VAL A 128 13.33 5.34 2.93
C VAL A 128 12.94 4.01 2.27
N HIS A 129 13.93 3.32 1.71
CA HIS A 129 13.77 1.96 1.20
C HIS A 129 14.97 1.12 1.59
N THR A 130 14.74 -0.19 1.67
CA THR A 130 15.76 -1.19 1.98
C THR A 130 15.95 -2.10 0.77
N GLU A 131 17.19 -2.39 0.44
CA GLU A 131 17.56 -3.35 -0.61
C GLU A 131 18.36 -4.50 0.01
N ALA A 132 18.14 -5.72 -0.47
CA ALA A 132 18.90 -6.89 -0.07
C ALA A 132 20.17 -7.01 -0.91
N VAL A 133 21.33 -7.16 -0.25
CA VAL A 133 22.58 -7.55 -0.91
C VAL A 133 22.71 -9.06 -0.79
N LEU A 134 22.61 -9.76 -1.91
CA LEU A 134 22.59 -11.22 -1.97
C LEU A 134 23.92 -11.76 -2.54
N PRO A 135 24.34 -12.97 -2.15
CA PRO A 135 25.43 -13.68 -2.82
C PRO A 135 25.12 -13.91 -4.30
N GLU A 136 26.17 -14.11 -5.12
CA GLU A 136 26.05 -14.32 -6.57
C GLU A 136 25.10 -15.48 -6.93
N LYS A 137 25.16 -16.58 -6.17
CA LYS A 137 24.27 -17.74 -6.33
C LYS A 137 23.20 -17.71 -5.25
N CYS A 138 22.11 -16.98 -5.52
CA CYS A 138 20.98 -16.87 -4.61
C CYS A 138 19.66 -16.70 -5.38
N ASP A 139 18.62 -17.37 -4.92
CA ASP A 139 17.24 -17.19 -5.38
C ASP A 139 16.47 -16.39 -4.32
N PHE A 140 16.03 -15.20 -4.69
CA PHE A 140 15.25 -14.30 -3.82
C PHE A 140 13.76 -14.58 -3.96
N ILE A 141 13.06 -14.69 -2.83
CA ILE A 141 11.61 -14.79 -2.75
C ILE A 141 11.11 -13.71 -1.80
N ASN A 142 10.27 -12.79 -2.28
CA ASN A 142 9.65 -11.81 -1.40
C ASN A 142 8.67 -12.54 -0.46
N ALA A 143 8.63 -12.17 0.82
CA ALA A 143 7.69 -12.80 1.76
C ALA A 143 6.23 -12.58 1.35
N VAL A 144 5.92 -11.52 0.58
CA VAL A 144 4.55 -11.28 0.12
C VAL A 144 4.17 -12.09 -1.12
N ASP A 145 5.12 -12.76 -1.79
CA ASP A 145 4.86 -13.63 -2.94
C ASP A 145 4.43 -15.04 -2.50
N TYR A 146 3.60 -15.12 -1.47
CA TYR A 146 3.08 -16.38 -0.95
C TYR A 146 1.99 -16.95 -1.87
N THR A 147 1.83 -18.28 -1.83
CA THR A 147 0.71 -18.97 -2.50
C THR A 147 -0.48 -19.22 -1.59
N ALA A 148 -0.26 -19.33 -0.28
CA ALA A 148 -1.31 -19.36 0.73
C ALA A 148 -0.82 -18.70 2.02
N TYR A 149 -1.68 -17.89 2.63
CA TYR A 149 -1.43 -17.25 3.92
C TYR A 149 -2.71 -17.31 4.77
N ALA A 150 -2.61 -17.87 5.97
CA ALA A 150 -3.75 -18.10 6.83
C ALA A 150 -3.41 -17.85 8.29
N TYR A 151 -4.34 -17.21 9.00
CA TYR A 151 -4.37 -17.18 10.45
C TYR A 151 -5.19 -18.36 10.96
N ALA A 152 -4.77 -18.96 12.07
CA ALA A 152 -5.57 -19.98 12.75
C ALA A 152 -6.90 -19.41 13.27
N VAL A 153 -6.89 -18.14 13.68
CA VAL A 153 -8.07 -17.37 14.08
C VAL A 153 -8.46 -16.43 12.95
N THR A 154 -9.59 -16.69 12.31
CA THR A 154 -10.14 -15.87 11.23
C THR A 154 -10.35 -14.43 11.68
N ARG A 155 -10.02 -13.48 10.81
CA ARG A 155 -10.22 -12.04 11.09
C ARG A 155 -11.41 -11.49 10.32
N PRO A 156 -12.09 -10.46 10.86
CA PRO A 156 -13.21 -9.82 10.17
C PRO A 156 -12.87 -9.28 8.77
N TRP A 157 -11.59 -8.97 8.53
CA TRP A 157 -11.08 -8.37 7.29
C TRP A 157 -10.30 -9.34 6.41
N ASP A 158 -10.30 -10.64 6.70
CA ASP A 158 -9.54 -11.63 5.91
C ASP A 158 -9.88 -11.58 4.41
N GLU A 159 -11.13 -11.25 4.07
CA GLU A 159 -11.66 -11.09 2.70
C GLU A 159 -11.75 -9.63 2.24
N GLN A 160 -11.46 -8.67 3.12
CA GLN A 160 -11.59 -7.22 2.88
C GLN A 160 -10.47 -6.45 3.57
N ASN A 161 -9.24 -6.71 3.16
CA ASN A 161 -8.08 -6.09 3.77
C ASN A 161 -8.08 -4.57 3.55
N PRO A 162 -7.65 -3.79 4.56
CA PRO A 162 -7.51 -2.34 4.45
C PRO A 162 -6.68 -1.93 3.24
N ASP A 163 -7.02 -0.77 2.68
CA ASP A 163 -6.34 -0.18 1.52
C ASP A 163 -6.30 -1.08 0.26
N GLY A 164 -7.10 -2.16 0.21
CA GLY A 164 -7.10 -3.10 -0.91
C GLY A 164 -5.84 -3.94 -1.00
N MET A 165 -5.08 -4.06 0.09
CA MET A 165 -3.86 -4.87 0.15
C MET A 165 -4.18 -6.36 0.11
N GLU A 166 -3.20 -7.17 -0.28
CA GLU A 166 -3.30 -8.62 -0.08
C GLU A 166 -3.24 -8.97 1.42
N LYS A 167 -3.76 -10.14 1.77
CA LYS A 167 -3.88 -10.56 3.17
C LYS A 167 -2.51 -10.58 3.85
N GLY A 168 -2.42 -9.93 5.01
CA GLY A 168 -1.18 -9.83 5.80
C GLY A 168 -0.09 -8.93 5.22
N VAL A 169 -0.31 -8.31 4.05
CA VAL A 169 0.69 -7.42 3.45
C VAL A 169 0.55 -6.01 4.03
N PHE A 170 1.65 -5.44 4.50
CA PHE A 170 1.73 -4.07 4.98
C PHE A 170 2.88 -3.30 4.30
N LEU A 171 2.82 -1.96 4.34
CA LEU A 171 3.87 -1.08 3.83
C LEU A 171 4.82 -0.66 4.96
N ASP A 172 6.13 -0.76 4.73
CA ASP A 172 7.18 -0.31 5.66
C ASP A 172 8.51 -0.18 4.90
N GLY A 173 9.12 1.01 4.89
CA GLY A 173 10.39 1.28 4.19
C GLY A 173 11.60 0.49 4.70
N ALA A 174 11.53 -0.11 5.89
CA ALA A 174 12.57 -0.96 6.45
C ALA A 174 12.57 -2.41 5.90
N PHE A 175 11.49 -2.78 5.20
CA PHE A 175 11.33 -4.05 4.51
C PHE A 175 11.75 -3.91 3.04
N THR A 176 12.23 -5.01 2.47
CA THR A 176 12.70 -5.09 1.09
C THR A 176 11.50 -4.92 0.14
N GLY A 177 11.63 -4.04 -0.85
CA GLY A 177 10.49 -3.68 -1.70
C GLY A 177 9.37 -2.94 -0.96
N ARG A 178 9.66 -2.42 0.26
CA ARG A 178 8.74 -1.63 1.11
C ARG A 178 7.49 -2.37 1.56
N LYS A 179 7.52 -3.70 1.51
CA LYS A 179 6.41 -4.57 1.90
C LYS A 179 6.88 -5.66 2.83
N GLY A 180 6.13 -5.89 3.89
CA GLY A 180 6.32 -7.03 4.77
C GLY A 180 5.06 -7.88 4.84
N LEU A 181 5.23 -9.13 5.27
CA LEU A 181 4.14 -10.07 5.53
C LEU A 181 3.99 -10.28 7.04
N GLY A 182 2.81 -10.02 7.59
CA GLY A 182 2.53 -10.15 9.01
C GLY A 182 1.13 -9.66 9.37
N ASP A 183 0.91 -9.28 10.63
CA ASP A 183 -0.36 -8.67 11.05
C ASP A 183 -0.10 -7.32 11.72
N ARG A 184 -0.31 -6.25 10.95
CA ARG A 184 -0.13 -4.86 11.41
C ARG A 184 -1.39 -4.02 11.34
N ILE A 185 -2.55 -4.65 11.15
CA ILE A 185 -3.81 -3.92 11.12
C ILE A 185 -4.12 -3.47 12.54
N ASP A 186 -4.30 -2.16 12.77
CA ASP A 186 -4.63 -1.63 14.10
C ASP A 186 -5.98 -2.19 14.55
N ASN A 187 -5.93 -3.10 15.51
CA ASN A 187 -7.08 -3.81 16.04
C ASN A 187 -7.59 -3.24 17.37
N LYS A 188 -7.14 -2.05 17.80
CA LYS A 188 -7.57 -1.43 19.08
C LYS A 188 -9.08 -1.26 19.19
N HIS A 189 -9.74 -0.97 18.07
CA HIS A 189 -11.19 -0.81 17.98
C HIS A 189 -11.96 -2.14 18.10
N VAL A 190 -11.26 -3.29 17.98
CA VAL A 190 -11.81 -4.65 18.14
C VAL A 190 -11.03 -5.48 19.16
N HIS A 191 -10.46 -4.85 20.19
CA HIS A 191 -9.65 -5.51 21.22
C HIS A 191 -10.34 -6.72 21.89
N PHE A 192 -11.67 -6.72 21.94
CA PHE A 192 -12.49 -7.83 22.46
C PHE A 192 -12.40 -9.12 21.62
N LEU A 193 -11.84 -9.07 20.41
CA LEU A 193 -11.56 -10.25 19.59
C LEU A 193 -10.24 -10.95 19.95
N HIS A 194 -9.39 -10.31 20.78
CA HIS A 194 -8.13 -10.86 21.25
C HIS A 194 -7.20 -11.41 20.16
N LEU A 195 -7.22 -10.79 18.98
CA LEU A 195 -6.40 -11.19 17.83
C LEU A 195 -4.92 -10.98 18.13
N LYS A 196 -4.10 -12.02 17.92
CA LYS A 196 -2.65 -11.99 18.12
C LYS A 196 -1.88 -11.92 16.80
N PRO A 197 -0.66 -11.36 16.77
CA PRO A 197 0.17 -11.30 15.57
C PRO A 197 0.44 -12.67 14.94
N PHE A 198 0.82 -12.67 13.66
CA PHE A 198 1.21 -13.89 12.94
C PHE A 198 2.33 -14.65 13.67
N GLY A 199 2.12 -15.93 13.95
CA GLY A 199 3.05 -16.80 14.66
C GLY A 199 2.66 -17.07 16.11
N CYS A 200 1.85 -16.19 16.71
CA CYS A 200 1.38 -16.33 18.08
C CYS A 200 0.23 -17.33 18.24
N GLU A 201 -0.49 -17.65 17.16
CA GLU A 201 -1.52 -18.69 17.20
C GLU A 201 -1.03 -19.97 16.54
N LYS A 202 -1.19 -21.10 17.24
CA LYS A 202 -0.81 -22.40 16.70
C LYS A 202 -1.67 -22.70 15.47
N GLY A 203 -1.02 -22.94 14.34
CA GLY A 203 -1.68 -23.17 13.05
C GLY A 203 -1.70 -21.98 12.11
N ASP A 204 -1.22 -20.79 12.52
CA ASP A 204 -0.90 -19.72 11.57
C ASP A 204 0.07 -20.26 10.53
N LYS A 205 -0.15 -19.95 9.25
CA LYS A 205 0.52 -20.66 8.17
C LYS A 205 0.83 -19.74 7.00
N VAL A 206 2.02 -19.92 6.43
CA VAL A 206 2.41 -19.37 5.14
C VAL A 206 3.01 -20.47 4.26
N THR A 207 2.65 -20.47 2.98
CA THR A 207 3.16 -21.40 1.98
C THR A 207 3.65 -20.65 0.75
N TYR A 208 4.86 -20.95 0.32
CA TYR A 208 5.49 -20.45 -0.90
C TYR A 208 5.63 -21.58 -1.91
N ARG A 209 5.41 -21.26 -3.18
CA ARG A 209 5.87 -22.09 -4.30
C ARG A 209 7.20 -21.54 -4.77
N LEU A 210 8.20 -22.40 -4.80
CA LEU A 210 9.57 -22.04 -5.11
C LEU A 210 9.83 -22.27 -6.60
N HIS A 211 10.38 -21.26 -7.26
CA HIS A 211 10.81 -21.30 -8.65
C HIS A 211 12.30 -20.96 -8.72
N LEU A 212 13.12 -21.84 -8.15
CA LEU A 212 14.57 -21.66 -8.05
C LEU A 212 15.20 -21.64 -9.45
N GLN A 213 15.95 -20.57 -9.76
CA GLN A 213 16.69 -20.45 -11.01
C GLN A 213 18.02 -21.20 -10.96
N HIS A 214 18.53 -21.46 -9.74
CA HIS A 214 19.78 -22.16 -9.53
C HIS A 214 19.58 -23.59 -9.02
N THR A 215 20.53 -24.47 -9.36
CA THR A 215 20.62 -25.82 -8.78
C THR A 215 21.54 -25.81 -7.57
N TYR A 216 21.06 -26.34 -6.45
CA TYR A 216 21.80 -26.40 -5.19
C TYR A 216 22.05 -27.84 -4.78
N ALA A 217 23.28 -28.17 -4.37
CA ALA A 217 23.61 -29.50 -3.85
C ALA A 217 23.05 -29.69 -2.42
N HIS A 218 23.13 -28.64 -1.60
CA HIS A 218 22.61 -28.59 -0.24
C HIS A 218 21.89 -27.24 -0.06
N PRO A 219 20.64 -27.11 -0.56
CA PRO A 219 19.93 -25.84 -0.48
C PRO A 219 19.63 -25.48 0.98
N VAL A 220 19.93 -24.24 1.34
CA VAL A 220 19.64 -23.65 2.65
C VAL A 220 18.79 -22.43 2.40
N VAL A 221 17.65 -22.34 3.07
CA VAL A 221 16.85 -21.12 3.02
C VAL A 221 17.18 -20.25 4.22
N THR A 222 17.41 -18.96 3.96
CA THR A 222 17.56 -17.91 4.97
C THR A 222 16.34 -17.02 4.91
N VAL A 223 15.65 -16.87 6.04
CA VAL A 223 14.50 -15.99 6.19
C VAL A 223 14.93 -14.75 6.95
N ARG A 224 14.73 -13.56 6.37
CA ARG A 224 14.86 -12.28 7.08
C ARG A 224 13.50 -11.93 7.69
N TYR A 225 13.50 -11.58 8.97
CA TYR A 225 12.27 -11.30 9.72
C TYR A 225 12.51 -10.25 10.80
N LYS A 226 11.42 -9.80 11.41
CA LYS A 226 11.40 -8.94 12.58
C LYS A 226 10.51 -9.55 13.65
N SER A 227 10.97 -9.60 14.90
CA SER A 227 10.15 -10.01 16.03
C SER A 227 9.08 -8.96 16.32
N VAL A 228 7.83 -9.40 16.48
CA VAL A 228 6.69 -8.56 16.89
C VAL A 228 6.42 -8.71 18.39
N THR A 229 6.86 -9.81 18.98
CA THR A 229 6.79 -10.10 20.42
C THR A 229 8.17 -10.25 21.04
N HIS A 230 8.24 -10.21 22.37
CA HIS A 230 9.48 -10.43 23.12
C HIS A 230 9.94 -11.90 23.18
N GLU A 231 9.02 -12.84 22.92
CA GLU A 231 9.33 -14.26 22.89
C GLU A 231 9.76 -14.70 21.48
N SER A 232 10.58 -15.74 21.43
CA SER A 232 10.99 -16.35 20.16
C SER A 232 9.78 -17.00 19.49
N ALA A 233 9.59 -16.74 18.21
CA ALA A 233 8.57 -17.43 17.43
C ALA A 233 9.06 -18.82 17.07
N LEU A 234 8.10 -19.73 16.87
CA LEU A 234 8.40 -21.13 16.65
C LEU A 234 7.49 -21.65 15.55
N PHE A 235 8.09 -22.20 14.51
CA PHE A 235 7.40 -22.73 13.35
C PHE A 235 7.86 -24.15 13.05
N THR A 236 7.01 -24.95 12.42
CA THR A 236 7.42 -26.21 11.81
C THR A 236 7.60 -26.04 10.31
N TYR A 237 8.64 -26.67 9.77
CA TYR A 237 8.82 -26.93 8.34
C TYR A 237 9.00 -28.44 8.15
N GLY A 238 7.97 -29.09 7.57
CA GLY A 238 7.87 -30.55 7.62
C GLY A 238 7.81 -31.04 9.06
N GLU A 239 8.69 -31.97 9.43
CA GLU A 239 8.82 -32.49 10.80
C GLU A 239 9.81 -31.69 11.66
N LYS A 240 10.54 -30.73 11.07
CA LYS A 240 11.55 -29.93 11.77
C LYS A 240 10.93 -28.71 12.43
N GLU A 241 11.36 -28.44 13.65
CA GLU A 241 11.04 -27.21 14.37
C GLU A 241 12.11 -26.14 14.10
N ILE A 242 11.67 -24.95 13.70
CA ILE A 242 12.49 -23.79 13.36
C ILE A 242 12.18 -22.68 14.35
N ALA A 243 13.17 -22.33 15.17
CA ALA A 243 13.07 -21.20 16.09
C ALA A 243 13.47 -19.91 15.37
N PHE A 244 12.67 -18.87 15.58
CA PHE A 244 12.95 -17.49 15.18
C PHE A 244 13.23 -16.72 16.47
N PRO A 245 14.51 -16.60 16.88
CA PRO A 245 14.89 -15.90 18.09
C PRO A 245 14.25 -14.50 18.21
N ALA A 246 13.96 -14.07 19.44
CA ALA A 246 13.57 -12.69 19.67
C ALA A 246 14.76 -11.76 19.35
N VAL A 247 14.56 -10.81 18.45
CA VAL A 247 15.59 -9.87 18.00
C VAL A 247 15.12 -8.42 18.12
N ASN A 248 16.06 -7.52 18.42
CA ASN A 248 15.83 -6.07 18.36
C ASN A 248 16.08 -5.57 16.95
N GLY A 249 15.01 -5.37 16.17
CA GLY A 249 15.11 -4.97 14.77
C GLY A 249 14.92 -6.16 13.83
N PHE A 250 15.80 -6.32 12.84
CA PHE A 250 15.73 -7.44 11.90
C PHE A 250 16.74 -8.52 12.26
N GLY A 251 16.33 -9.76 12.13
CA GLY A 251 17.17 -10.94 12.26
C GLY A 251 17.06 -11.82 11.03
N THR A 252 17.90 -12.85 10.99
CA THR A 252 17.82 -13.92 10.01
C THR A 252 17.79 -15.27 10.72
N VAL A 253 17.13 -16.25 10.11
CA VAL A 253 17.20 -17.66 10.50
C VAL A 253 17.45 -18.48 9.25
N SER A 254 18.35 -19.45 9.33
CA SER A 254 18.70 -20.32 8.21
C SER A 254 18.45 -21.78 8.57
N PHE A 255 17.92 -22.55 7.63
CA PHE A 255 17.68 -23.98 7.80
C PHE A 255 17.69 -24.72 6.45
N ASP A 256 17.93 -26.04 6.48
CA ASP A 256 17.97 -26.85 5.26
C ASP A 256 16.62 -26.82 4.54
N LEU A 257 16.66 -26.58 3.24
CA LEU A 257 15.48 -26.64 2.38
C LEU A 257 15.27 -28.08 1.91
N ALA A 258 14.36 -28.80 2.57
CA ALA A 258 14.09 -30.21 2.26
C ALA A 258 13.33 -30.41 0.93
N ASP A 259 12.35 -29.55 0.62
CA ASP A 259 11.62 -29.53 -0.66
C ASP A 259 11.95 -28.24 -1.43
N THR A 260 12.44 -28.38 -2.66
CA THR A 260 12.80 -27.26 -3.55
C THR A 260 11.62 -26.72 -4.36
N ASN A 261 10.42 -27.33 -4.24
CA ASN A 261 9.21 -26.86 -4.93
C ASN A 261 8.29 -26.04 -4.03
N THR A 262 8.23 -26.38 -2.74
CA THR A 262 7.35 -25.71 -1.79
C THR A 262 8.01 -25.52 -0.44
N LEU A 263 7.72 -24.39 0.20
CA LEU A 263 8.11 -24.13 1.58
C LEU A 263 6.88 -23.72 2.36
N THR A 264 6.61 -24.41 3.46
CA THR A 264 5.48 -24.12 4.33
C THR A 264 5.94 -23.97 5.76
N LEU A 265 5.71 -22.80 6.35
CA LEU A 265 5.92 -22.56 7.77
C LEU A 265 4.55 -22.58 8.48
N THR A 266 4.43 -23.41 9.51
CA THR A 266 3.23 -23.46 10.35
C THR A 266 3.60 -23.14 11.79
N ALA A 267 2.96 -22.14 12.39
CA ALA A 267 3.28 -21.65 13.71
C ALA A 267 2.90 -22.65 14.80
N CYS A 268 3.75 -22.74 15.82
CA CYS A 268 3.51 -23.51 17.03
C CYS A 268 2.77 -22.70 18.13
N GLY A 269 2.51 -21.41 17.90
CA GLY A 269 1.74 -20.54 18.81
C GLY A 269 2.56 -19.98 19.98
N LYS A 270 3.77 -19.50 19.72
CA LYS A 270 4.65 -18.86 20.73
C LYS A 270 4.79 -17.35 20.44
N GLY A 271 5.96 -16.90 20.00
CA GLY A 271 6.17 -15.53 19.56
C GLY A 271 5.63 -15.25 18.15
N GLY A 272 5.48 -13.96 17.83
CA GLY A 272 5.02 -13.46 16.54
C GLY A 272 6.14 -12.80 15.73
N VAL A 273 6.04 -12.88 14.41
CA VAL A 273 7.02 -12.33 13.47
C VAL A 273 6.36 -11.63 12.29
N ASP A 274 7.04 -10.61 11.78
CA ASP A 274 6.85 -10.10 10.43
C ASP A 274 7.96 -10.65 9.53
N LEU A 275 7.60 -11.16 8.37
CA LEU A 275 8.52 -11.72 7.39
C LEU A 275 8.84 -10.68 6.31
N ASP A 276 10.11 -10.64 5.89
CA ASP A 276 10.60 -9.72 4.85
C ASP A 276 10.87 -10.44 3.53
N PHE A 277 11.82 -11.37 3.54
CA PHE A 277 12.11 -12.19 2.37
C PHE A 277 12.72 -13.53 2.77
N LEU A 278 12.75 -14.44 1.80
CA LEU A 278 13.48 -15.69 1.83
C LEU A 278 14.56 -15.64 0.76
N ALA A 279 15.72 -16.21 1.07
CA ALA A 279 16.86 -16.31 0.17
C ALA A 279 17.38 -17.76 0.21
N VAL A 280 17.43 -18.43 -0.95
CA VAL A 280 17.92 -19.81 -1.11
C VAL A 280 19.29 -19.82 -1.77
#